data_AF-K2R3C0-F1
#
_entry.id   AF-K2R3C0-F1
#
_cell.length_a   1.000
_cell.length_b   1.000
_cell.length_c   1.000
_cell.angle_alpha   90.00
_cell.angle_beta   90.00
_cell.angle_gamma   90.00
#
_symmetry.space_group_name_H-M   'P 1'
#
loop_
_entity.id
_entity.type
_entity.pdbx_description
1 polymer ?
#
loop_
_entity_poly.entity_id
_entity_poly.type
_entity_poly.pdbx_seq_one_letter_code
_entity_poly.pdbx_strand_id
1 'polypeptide(L)'
;MEGETVKSIPVVSFALILSVIVALITFLTGLYIGLAGSSIFSLASGVIPIAANVAADATNVTNATLPTGGMMAAISGIWALFWIIIMPIAMFIMTFIAYALFAVFYNIIIPKIGGLKLIFAEAANGFELTSIPVVPAALSISAVMAVLGAIYGLIMGIMTGDIVLAIIWLITYAISWFVMYFIIVALGTVFYNFLQPRIGGIKLVLE
;
A
#
# COMPACT_ATOMS: atom_id res chain seq x y z
N MET A 1 -26.79 -3.35 24.22
CA MET A 1 -25.47 -2.75 24.47
C MET A 1 -25.19 -1.81 23.32
N GLU A 2 -25.17 -0.50 23.58
CA GLU A 2 -24.92 0.50 22.53
C GLU A 2 -23.49 0.32 22.03
N GLY A 3 -23.31 0.03 20.74
CA GLY A 3 -21.97 -0.17 20.18
C GLY A 3 -21.15 1.10 20.33
N GLU A 4 -19.91 0.95 20.78
CA GLU A 4 -18.98 2.08 20.87
C GLU A 4 -18.67 2.59 19.46
N THR A 5 -18.64 3.91 19.31
CA THR A 5 -18.40 4.56 18.02
C THR A 5 -16.98 5.12 17.98
N VAL A 6 -16.17 4.62 17.06
CA VAL A 6 -14.83 5.19 16.82
C VAL A 6 -15.00 6.48 16.02
N LYS A 7 -15.01 7.62 16.71
CA LYS A 7 -15.26 8.95 16.12
C LYS A 7 -14.00 9.64 15.61
N SER A 8 -12.85 9.33 16.18
CA SER A 8 -11.58 9.93 15.80
C SER A 8 -10.43 8.95 15.92
N ILE A 9 -9.43 9.14 15.07
CA ILE A 9 -8.15 8.45 15.12
C ILE A 9 -7.01 9.47 15.26
N PRO A 10 -5.98 9.17 16.07
CA PRO A 10 -4.83 10.05 16.25
C PRO A 10 -4.01 10.09 14.96
N VAL A 11 -4.08 11.22 14.24
CA VAL A 11 -3.55 11.35 12.87
C VAL A 11 -2.07 10.95 12.77
N VAL A 12 -1.23 11.51 13.64
CA VAL A 12 0.23 11.28 13.59
C VAL A 12 0.57 9.83 13.96
N SER A 13 0.07 9.34 15.10
CA SER A 13 0.37 7.99 15.58
C SER A 13 -0.13 6.92 14.60
N PHE A 14 -1.35 7.07 14.08
CA PHE A 14 -1.92 6.15 13.10
C PHE A 14 -1.10 6.12 11.81
N ALA A 15 -0.79 7.29 11.25
CA ALA A 15 -0.03 7.38 10.01
C ALA A 15 1.38 6.81 10.17
N LEU A 16 2.04 7.08 11.30
CA LEU A 16 3.39 6.60 11.58
C LEU A 16 3.44 5.08 11.75
N ILE A 17 2.49 4.49 12.49
CA ILE A 17 2.44 3.03 12.66
C ILE A 17 2.28 2.34 11.30
N LEU A 18 1.33 2.78 10.48
CA LEU A 18 1.08 2.15 9.20
C LEU A 18 2.20 2.40 8.18
N SER A 19 2.78 3.60 8.14
CA SER A 19 3.88 3.88 7.21
C SER A 19 5.15 3.11 7.57
N VAL A 20 5.43 2.90 8.87
CA VAL A 20 6.52 2.02 9.32
C VAL A 20 6.28 0.59 8.86
N ILE A 21 5.05 0.06 9.01
CA ILE A 21 4.72 -1.29 8.54
C ILE A 21 4.94 -1.40 7.02
N VAL A 22 4.49 -0.42 6.23
CA VAL A 22 4.71 -0.43 4.78
C VAL A 22 6.20 -0.32 4.43
N ALA A 23 6.96 0.52 5.15
CA ALA A 23 8.40 0.64 4.94
C ALA A 23 9.12 -0.68 5.21
N LEU A 24 8.74 -1.39 6.28
CA LEU A 24 9.28 -2.72 6.59
C LEU A 24 8.94 -3.75 5.51
N ILE A 25 7.68 -3.81 5.06
CA ILE A 25 7.28 -4.72 3.97
C ILE A 25 8.01 -4.38 2.67
N THR A 26 8.17 -3.09 2.36
CA THR A 26 8.92 -2.62 1.19
C THR A 26 10.39 -2.98 1.31
N PHE A 27 10.98 -2.87 2.49
CA PHE A 27 12.36 -3.29 2.75
C PHE A 27 12.54 -4.79 2.56
N LEU A 28 11.63 -5.62 3.09
CA LEU A 28 11.68 -7.07 2.91
C LEU A 28 11.53 -7.46 1.44
N THR A 29 10.61 -6.80 0.73
CA THR A 29 10.42 -7.01 -0.72
C THR A 29 11.64 -6.51 -1.50
N GLY A 30 12.22 -5.39 -1.09
CA GLY A 30 13.43 -4.81 -1.66
C GLY A 30 14.67 -5.66 -1.42
N LEU A 31 14.77 -6.36 -0.30
CA LEU A 31 15.80 -7.36 -0.07
C LEU A 31 15.67 -8.49 -1.08
N TYR A 32 14.45 -9.00 -1.30
CA TYR A 32 14.21 -10.06 -2.26
C TYR A 32 14.50 -9.61 -3.71
N ILE A 33 13.88 -8.53 -4.18
CA ILE A 33 14.00 -8.04 -5.56
C ILE A 33 15.38 -7.43 -5.83
N GLY A 34 15.92 -6.69 -4.87
CA GLY A 34 17.22 -6.03 -4.97
C GLY A 34 18.35 -7.05 -5.06
N LEU A 35 18.35 -8.08 -4.20
CA LEU A 35 19.38 -9.14 -4.23
C LEU A 35 19.19 -10.12 -5.39
N ALA A 36 17.95 -10.49 -5.72
CA ALA A 36 17.69 -11.33 -6.88
C ALA A 36 18.16 -10.63 -8.16
N GLY A 37 17.80 -9.37 -8.36
CA GLY A 37 18.23 -8.58 -9.51
C GLY A 37 19.75 -8.41 -9.58
N SER A 38 20.41 -8.09 -8.45
CA SER A 38 21.87 -7.92 -8.43
C SER A 38 22.62 -9.21 -8.78
N SER A 39 22.12 -10.37 -8.36
CA SER A 39 22.71 -11.67 -8.72
C SER A 39 22.61 -11.96 -10.23
N ILE A 40 21.49 -11.62 -10.86
CA ILE A 40 21.29 -11.75 -12.32
C ILE A 40 22.23 -10.78 -13.06
N PHE A 41 22.29 -9.52 -12.64
CA PHE A 41 23.16 -8.53 -13.28
C PHE A 41 24.66 -8.84 -13.08
N SER A 42 25.03 -9.42 -11.93
CA SER A 42 26.38 -9.90 -11.66
C SER A 42 26.74 -11.19 -12.42
N LEU A 43 25.77 -12.03 -12.75
CA LEU A 43 26.01 -13.16 -13.66
C LEU A 43 26.20 -12.64 -15.09
N ALA A 44 25.34 -11.72 -15.53
CA ALA A 44 25.46 -11.09 -16.85
C ALA A 44 26.81 -10.38 -17.03
N SER A 45 27.34 -9.72 -15.98
CA SER A 45 28.66 -9.10 -16.05
C SER A 45 29.81 -10.09 -16.31
N GLY A 46 29.69 -11.34 -15.84
CA GLY A 46 30.66 -12.40 -16.08
C GLY A 46 30.53 -13.07 -17.45
N VAL A 47 29.31 -13.16 -17.99
CA VAL A 47 29.04 -13.87 -19.26
C VAL A 47 29.20 -12.97 -20.49
N ILE A 48 28.88 -11.67 -20.40
CA ILE A 48 28.94 -10.77 -21.56
C ILE A 48 30.37 -10.61 -22.13
N PRO A 49 31.45 -10.51 -21.35
CA PRO A 49 32.81 -10.49 -21.91
C PRO A 49 33.13 -11.76 -22.72
N ILE A 50 32.62 -12.92 -22.26
CA ILE A 50 32.81 -14.22 -22.94
C ILE A 50 32.02 -14.24 -24.25
N ALA A 51 30.75 -13.82 -24.23
CA ALA A 51 29.90 -13.74 -25.41
C ALA A 51 30.42 -12.69 -26.42
N ALA A 52 30.94 -11.56 -25.95
CA ALA A 52 31.52 -10.51 -26.79
C ALA A 52 32.80 -10.99 -27.49
N ASN A 53 33.68 -11.72 -26.78
CA ASN A 53 34.87 -12.32 -27.38
C ASN A 53 34.50 -13.40 -28.41
N VAL A 54 33.56 -14.30 -28.09
CA VAL A 54 33.08 -15.34 -29.03
C VAL A 54 32.39 -14.73 -30.26
N ALA A 55 31.60 -13.68 -30.09
CA ALA A 55 30.94 -12.98 -31.20
C ALA A 55 31.94 -12.21 -32.07
N ALA A 56 32.93 -11.54 -31.47
CA ALA A 56 33.99 -10.86 -32.19
C ALA A 56 34.83 -11.85 -33.00
N ASP A 57 35.19 -13.00 -32.41
CA ASP A 57 35.92 -14.09 -33.08
C ASP A 57 35.10 -14.76 -34.19
N ALA A 58 33.78 -14.89 -34.03
CA ALA A 58 32.90 -15.56 -34.99
C ALA A 58 32.44 -14.66 -36.15
N THR A 59 32.43 -13.34 -35.99
CA THR A 59 31.79 -12.42 -36.96
C THR A 59 32.75 -11.39 -37.59
N ASN A 60 34.01 -11.29 -37.15
CA ASN A 60 34.94 -10.22 -37.56
C ASN A 60 34.38 -8.79 -37.34
N VAL A 61 33.32 -8.63 -36.54
CA VAL A 61 32.72 -7.34 -36.22
C VAL A 61 33.39 -6.79 -34.96
N THR A 62 34.39 -5.94 -35.13
CA THR A 62 35.21 -5.36 -34.05
C THR A 62 34.55 -4.20 -33.30
N ASN A 63 33.35 -3.75 -33.70
CA ASN A 63 32.76 -2.49 -33.22
C ASN A 63 31.29 -2.56 -32.74
N ALA A 64 30.76 -3.75 -32.45
CA ALA A 64 29.44 -3.82 -31.81
C ALA A 64 29.56 -3.37 -30.34
N THR A 65 28.91 -2.25 -29.97
CA THR A 65 28.82 -1.76 -28.59
C THR A 65 27.94 -2.69 -27.74
N LEU A 66 28.45 -3.88 -27.42
CA LEU A 66 27.85 -4.72 -26.39
C LEU A 66 28.10 -4.11 -25.00
N PRO A 67 27.15 -4.22 -24.07
CA PRO A 67 27.35 -3.79 -22.69
C PRO A 67 28.64 -4.38 -22.12
N THR A 68 29.53 -3.58 -21.54
CA THR A 68 30.73 -4.15 -20.91
C THR A 68 30.37 -4.82 -19.58
N GLY A 69 31.11 -5.85 -19.19
CA GLY A 69 30.92 -6.50 -17.88
C GLY A 69 30.99 -5.51 -16.71
N GLY A 70 31.88 -4.50 -16.81
CA GLY A 70 31.98 -3.42 -15.83
C GLY A 70 30.71 -2.57 -15.71
N MET A 71 30.04 -2.28 -16.82
CA MET A 71 28.76 -1.54 -16.81
C MET A 71 27.66 -2.35 -16.10
N MET A 72 27.59 -3.66 -16.35
CA MET A 72 26.58 -4.52 -15.70
C MET A 72 26.83 -4.70 -14.19
N ALA A 73 28.09 -4.73 -13.76
CA ALA A 73 28.45 -4.75 -12.34
C ALA A 73 28.06 -3.43 -11.63
N ALA A 74 28.23 -2.29 -12.29
CA ALA A 74 27.78 -1.00 -11.76
C ALA A 74 26.24 -0.92 -11.63
N ILE A 75 25.51 -1.41 -12.65
CA ILE A 75 24.03 -1.48 -12.63
C ILE A 75 23.55 -2.38 -11.49
N SER A 76 24.20 -3.52 -11.25
CA SER A 76 23.91 -4.43 -10.12
C SER A 76 23.94 -3.71 -8.77
N GLY A 77 25.00 -2.94 -8.50
CA GLY A 77 25.15 -2.20 -7.24
C GLY A 77 24.09 -1.12 -7.06
N ILE A 78 23.81 -0.34 -8.11
CA ILE A 78 22.78 0.72 -8.08
C ILE A 78 21.38 0.12 -7.90
N TRP A 79 21.09 -1.01 -8.55
CA TRP A 79 19.82 -1.72 -8.42
C TRP A 79 19.53 -2.14 -6.99
N ALA A 80 20.51 -2.78 -6.34
CA ALA A 80 20.37 -3.19 -4.95
C ALA A 80 20.17 -1.99 -4.02
N LEU A 81 20.97 -0.94 -4.19
CA LEU A 81 20.86 0.29 -3.39
C LEU A 81 19.47 0.93 -3.52
N PHE A 82 18.96 1.02 -4.74
CA PHE A 82 17.65 1.60 -5.02
C PHE A 82 16.53 0.84 -4.29
N TRP A 83 16.50 -0.49 -4.43
CA TRP A 83 15.44 -1.31 -3.84
C TRP A 83 15.55 -1.48 -2.33
N ILE A 84 16.76 -1.53 -1.77
CA ILE A 84 16.97 -1.80 -0.35
C ILE A 84 16.90 -0.52 0.49
N ILE A 85 17.34 0.62 -0.06
CA ILE A 85 17.43 1.88 0.70
C ILE A 85 16.43 2.92 0.20
N ILE A 86 16.48 3.23 -1.09
CA ILE A 86 15.71 4.36 -1.63
C ILE A 86 14.21 4.05 -1.57
N MET A 87 13.80 2.86 -2.01
CA MET A 87 12.39 2.47 -2.08
C MET A 87 11.69 2.44 -0.71
N PRO A 88 12.25 1.85 0.36
CA PRO A 88 11.61 1.88 1.68
C PRO A 88 11.43 3.29 2.24
N ILE A 89 12.42 4.18 2.05
CA ILE A 89 12.35 5.58 2.50
C ILE A 89 11.28 6.33 1.70
N ALA A 90 11.27 6.18 0.37
CA ALA A 90 10.27 6.81 -0.48
C ALA A 90 8.85 6.32 -0.12
N MET A 91 8.66 5.01 0.05
CA MET A 91 7.38 4.43 0.44
C MET A 91 6.96 4.86 1.83
N PHE A 92 7.87 4.97 2.79
CA PHE A 92 7.58 5.51 4.12
C PHE A 92 6.97 6.90 4.03
N ILE A 93 7.63 7.83 3.30
CA ILE A 93 7.18 9.22 3.19
C ILE A 93 5.83 9.30 2.46
N MET A 94 5.70 8.63 1.31
CA MET A 94 4.48 8.65 0.50
C MET A 94 3.29 8.06 1.26
N THR A 95 3.48 6.94 1.95
CA THR A 95 2.41 6.31 2.73
C THR A 95 2.11 7.04 4.02
N PHE A 96 3.10 7.67 4.67
CA PHE A 96 2.84 8.54 5.81
C PHE A 96 1.89 9.67 5.44
N ILE A 97 2.14 10.36 4.33
CA ILE A 97 1.25 11.43 3.83
C ILE A 97 -0.14 10.85 3.50
N ALA A 98 -0.20 9.72 2.80
CA ALA A 98 -1.47 9.09 2.44
C ALA A 98 -2.30 8.70 3.67
N TYR A 99 -1.70 8.06 4.68
CA TYR A 99 -2.40 7.66 5.90
C TYR A 99 -2.74 8.85 6.81
N ALA A 100 -1.92 9.90 6.80
CA ALA A 100 -2.25 11.14 7.50
C ALA A 100 -3.49 11.80 6.88
N LEU A 101 -3.55 11.89 5.55
CA LEU A 101 -4.73 12.39 4.84
C LEU A 101 -5.95 11.51 5.13
N PHE A 102 -5.80 10.18 5.08
CA PHE A 102 -6.87 9.26 5.46
C PHE A 102 -7.40 9.56 6.86
N ALA A 103 -6.51 9.73 7.85
CA ALA A 103 -6.92 10.00 9.23
C ALA A 103 -7.60 11.36 9.40
N VAL A 104 -7.12 12.39 8.70
CA VAL A 104 -7.77 13.72 8.68
C VAL A 104 -9.18 13.62 8.12
N PHE A 105 -9.35 13.00 6.95
CA PHE A 105 -10.67 12.86 6.32
C PHE A 105 -11.59 11.92 7.11
N TYR A 106 -11.05 10.87 7.72
CA TYR A 106 -11.78 10.02 8.66
C TYR A 106 -12.37 10.87 9.78
N ASN A 107 -11.54 11.68 10.45
CA ASN A 107 -11.99 12.52 11.57
C ASN A 107 -13.03 13.58 11.14
N ILE A 108 -13.00 14.05 9.90
CA ILE A 108 -13.96 15.03 9.36
C ILE A 108 -15.30 14.39 8.96
N ILE A 109 -15.26 13.20 8.38
CA ILE A 109 -16.43 12.56 7.73
C ILE A 109 -17.20 11.71 8.73
N ILE A 110 -16.51 10.92 9.55
CA ILE A 110 -17.10 9.88 10.39
C ILE A 110 -18.13 10.40 11.40
N PRO A 111 -17.92 11.56 12.07
CA PRO A 111 -18.94 12.15 12.92
C PRO A 111 -20.27 12.46 12.20
N LYS A 112 -20.24 12.63 10.88
CA LYS A 112 -21.42 12.99 10.05
C LYS A 112 -22.19 11.78 9.53
N ILE A 113 -21.56 10.60 9.47
CA ILE A 113 -22.14 9.38 8.87
C ILE A 113 -22.44 8.28 9.90
N GLY A 114 -22.46 8.62 11.19
CA GLY A 114 -22.95 7.74 12.25
C GLY A 114 -21.89 6.89 12.96
N GLY A 115 -20.60 7.10 12.67
CA GLY A 115 -19.50 6.42 13.35
C GLY A 115 -19.25 4.98 12.89
N LEU A 116 -18.00 4.53 13.00
CA LEU A 116 -17.71 3.10 12.96
C LEU A 116 -18.20 2.49 14.27
N LYS A 117 -19.34 1.80 14.21
CA LYS A 117 -19.93 1.10 15.35
C LYS A 117 -19.21 -0.21 15.56
N LEU A 118 -18.81 -0.51 16.79
CA LEU A 118 -18.23 -1.79 17.20
C LEU A 118 -19.04 -2.32 18.38
N ILE A 119 -19.43 -3.60 18.32
CA ILE A 119 -20.25 -4.21 19.37
C ILE A 119 -19.34 -5.10 20.23
N PHE A 120 -19.11 -4.65 21.45
CA PHE A 120 -18.32 -5.36 22.44
C PHE A 120 -19.20 -6.12 23.43
N ALA A 121 -18.70 -7.26 23.91
CA ALA A 121 -19.23 -7.95 25.08
C ALA A 121 -18.15 -8.05 26.16
N GLU A 122 -18.59 -8.14 27.41
CA GLU A 122 -17.69 -8.31 28.55
C GLU A 122 -17.04 -9.69 28.50
N ALA A 123 -15.71 -9.73 28.65
CA ALA A 123 -14.90 -10.94 28.70
C ALA A 123 -14.08 -10.94 29.99
N ALA A 124 -13.66 -12.12 30.45
CA ALA A 124 -13.01 -12.30 31.76
C ALA A 124 -11.83 -11.33 32.05
N ASN A 125 -11.10 -10.89 31.01
CA ASN A 125 -9.99 -9.93 31.10
C ASN A 125 -10.15 -8.78 30.08
N GLY A 126 -11.33 -8.17 29.96
CA GLY A 126 -11.53 -6.97 29.13
C GLY A 126 -12.79 -7.04 28.25
N PHE A 127 -12.70 -6.51 27.02
CA PHE A 127 -13.81 -6.46 26.08
C PHE A 127 -13.54 -7.33 24.85
N GLU A 128 -14.51 -8.14 24.44
CA GLU A 128 -14.43 -8.93 23.22
C GLU A 128 -15.28 -8.30 22.12
N LEU A 129 -14.69 -8.07 20.94
CA LEU A 129 -15.40 -7.61 19.76
C LEU A 129 -16.27 -8.75 19.21
N THR A 130 -17.57 -8.68 19.47
CA THR A 130 -18.51 -9.74 19.07
C THR A 130 -19.00 -9.56 17.65
N SER A 131 -19.27 -8.32 17.24
CA SER A 131 -19.75 -8.05 15.89
C SER A 131 -19.41 -6.65 15.43
N ILE A 132 -19.23 -6.55 14.12
CA ILE A 132 -19.04 -5.30 13.39
C ILE A 132 -20.26 -5.13 12.47
N PRO A 133 -21.11 -4.12 12.70
CA PRO A 133 -22.19 -3.77 11.79
C PRO A 133 -21.65 -3.49 10.38
N VAL A 134 -22.02 -4.36 9.44
CA VAL A 134 -21.49 -4.40 8.06
C VAL A 134 -21.68 -3.06 7.35
N VAL A 135 -22.92 -2.53 7.34
CA VAL A 135 -23.26 -1.31 6.60
C VAL A 135 -22.57 -0.07 7.18
N PRO A 136 -22.64 0.22 8.50
CA PRO A 136 -21.90 1.33 9.09
C PRO A 136 -20.40 1.27 8.85
N ALA A 137 -19.79 0.09 8.97
CA ALA A 137 -18.35 -0.07 8.74
C ALA A 137 -17.95 0.15 7.28
N ALA A 138 -18.69 -0.46 6.36
CA ALA A 138 -18.45 -0.30 4.93
C ALA A 138 -18.59 1.16 4.49
N LEU A 139 -19.68 1.83 4.90
CA LEU A 139 -19.90 3.24 4.59
C LEU A 139 -18.85 4.17 5.21
N SER A 140 -18.43 3.88 6.44
CA SER A 140 -17.43 4.67 7.17
C SER A 140 -16.12 4.76 6.38
N ILE A 141 -15.60 3.62 5.96
CA ILE A 141 -14.32 3.54 5.26
C ILE A 141 -14.47 3.96 3.80
N SER A 142 -15.52 3.52 3.11
CA SER A 142 -15.71 3.83 1.69
C SER A 142 -15.92 5.31 1.44
N ALA A 143 -16.59 6.04 2.34
CA ALA A 143 -16.79 7.49 2.22
C ALA A 143 -15.46 8.26 2.26
N VAL A 144 -14.55 7.87 3.17
CA VAL A 144 -13.21 8.45 3.23
C VAL A 144 -12.44 8.12 1.95
N MET A 145 -12.54 6.88 1.48
CA MET A 145 -11.87 6.44 0.26
C MET A 145 -12.41 7.09 -1.01
N ALA A 146 -13.69 7.47 -1.05
CA ALA A 146 -14.25 8.25 -2.15
C ALA A 146 -13.56 9.62 -2.27
N VAL A 147 -13.33 10.29 -1.14
CA VAL A 147 -12.65 11.60 -1.11
C VAL A 147 -11.20 11.47 -1.51
N LEU A 148 -10.49 10.47 -0.98
CA LEU A 148 -9.10 10.21 -1.37
C LEU A 148 -8.99 9.82 -2.84
N GLY A 149 -9.93 9.01 -3.34
CA GLY A 149 -10.02 8.63 -4.75
C GLY A 149 -10.26 9.84 -5.65
N ALA A 150 -11.14 10.77 -5.24
CA ALA A 150 -11.36 12.02 -5.96
C ALA A 150 -10.09 12.88 -6.03
N ILE A 151 -9.37 13.01 -4.91
CA ILE A 151 -8.10 13.76 -4.85
C ILE A 151 -7.06 13.11 -5.75
N TYR A 152 -6.90 11.78 -5.65
CA TYR A 152 -5.98 11.02 -6.50
C TYR A 152 -6.32 11.17 -7.98
N GLY A 153 -7.59 11.01 -8.34
CA GLY A 153 -8.05 11.16 -9.72
C GLY A 153 -7.86 12.56 -10.27
N LEU A 154 -8.07 13.59 -9.47
CA LEU A 154 -7.80 14.97 -9.87
C LEU A 154 -6.32 15.20 -10.14
N ILE A 155 -5.44 14.75 -9.25
CA ILE A 155 -3.98 14.89 -9.42
C ILE A 155 -3.52 14.18 -10.69
N MET A 156 -3.87 12.90 -10.84
CA MET A 156 -3.50 12.12 -12.02
C MET A 156 -4.09 12.72 -13.31
N GLY A 157 -5.31 13.25 -13.19
CA GLY A 157 -6.00 13.97 -14.24
C GLY A 157 -5.27 15.20 -14.75
N ILE A 158 -4.89 16.11 -13.85
CA ILE A 158 -4.18 17.35 -14.19
C ILE A 158 -2.83 17.06 -14.84
N MET A 159 -2.15 15.98 -14.44
CA MET A 159 -0.89 15.55 -15.03
C MET A 159 -1.00 15.18 -16.52
N THR A 160 -2.20 14.89 -17.02
CA THR A 160 -2.44 14.64 -18.45
C THR A 160 -2.44 15.91 -19.30
N GLY A 161 -2.59 17.09 -18.67
CA GLY A 161 -2.73 18.38 -19.37
C GLY A 161 -4.12 18.64 -19.98
N ASP A 162 -5.08 17.72 -19.83
CA ASP A 162 -6.45 17.86 -20.35
C ASP A 162 -7.46 17.94 -19.20
N ILE A 163 -8.22 19.04 -19.16
CA ILE A 163 -9.23 19.30 -18.14
C ILE A 163 -10.39 18.30 -18.20
N VAL A 164 -10.77 17.82 -19.39
CA VAL A 164 -11.86 16.86 -19.57
C VAL A 164 -11.45 15.52 -19.01
N LEU A 165 -10.23 15.06 -19.33
CA LEU A 165 -9.68 13.86 -18.73
C LEU A 165 -9.56 14.01 -17.21
N ALA A 166 -9.14 15.17 -16.71
CA ALA A 166 -9.03 15.38 -15.27
C ALA A 166 -10.35 15.21 -14.52
N ILE A 167 -11.46 15.71 -15.09
CA ILE A 167 -12.80 15.53 -14.52
C ILE A 167 -13.21 14.05 -14.58
N ILE A 168 -12.93 13.36 -15.70
CA ILE A 168 -13.22 11.92 -15.84
C ILE A 168 -12.47 11.15 -14.76
N TRP A 169 -11.16 11.35 -14.61
CA TRP A 169 -10.36 10.65 -13.62
C TRP A 169 -10.82 10.93 -12.19
N LEU A 170 -11.16 12.18 -11.84
CA LEU A 170 -11.72 12.52 -10.53
C LEU A 170 -12.97 11.67 -10.23
N ILE A 171 -13.94 11.65 -11.15
CA ILE A 171 -15.21 10.94 -10.95
C ILE A 171 -14.97 9.43 -10.91
N THR A 172 -14.20 8.90 -11.86
CA THR A 172 -13.93 7.47 -11.98
C THR A 172 -13.22 6.94 -10.74
N TYR A 173 -12.19 7.62 -10.24
CA TYR A 173 -11.48 7.15 -9.05
C TYR A 173 -12.29 7.31 -7.78
N ALA A 174 -13.05 8.40 -7.62
CA ALA A 174 -13.93 8.58 -6.47
C ALA A 174 -14.94 7.42 -6.34
N ILE A 175 -15.60 7.08 -7.45
CA ILE A 175 -16.59 5.99 -7.48
C ILE A 175 -15.90 4.64 -7.33
N SER A 176 -14.82 4.39 -8.07
CA SER A 176 -14.14 3.09 -8.06
C SER A 176 -13.61 2.75 -6.67
N TRP A 177 -13.00 3.72 -5.98
CA TRP A 177 -12.50 3.50 -4.62
C TRP A 177 -13.64 3.35 -3.64
N PHE A 178 -14.70 4.17 -3.72
CA PHE A 178 -15.88 3.97 -2.88
C PHE A 178 -16.42 2.55 -2.99
N VAL A 179 -16.69 2.08 -4.21
CA VAL A 179 -17.28 0.75 -4.45
C VAL A 179 -16.35 -0.36 -4.01
N MET A 180 -15.07 -0.29 -4.39
CA MET A 180 -14.09 -1.31 -4.04
C MET A 180 -13.94 -1.44 -2.52
N TYR A 181 -13.74 -0.33 -1.80
CA TYR A 181 -13.57 -0.37 -0.35
C TYR A 181 -14.88 -0.70 0.38
N PHE A 182 -16.04 -0.29 -0.15
CA PHE A 182 -17.32 -0.71 0.39
C PHE A 182 -17.45 -2.24 0.35
N ILE A 183 -17.13 -2.86 -0.79
CA ILE A 183 -17.21 -4.32 -0.96
C ILE A 183 -16.18 -5.01 -0.06
N ILE A 184 -14.93 -4.57 -0.06
CA ILE A 184 -13.87 -5.20 0.74
C ILE A 184 -14.20 -5.15 2.23
N VAL A 185 -14.64 -4.00 2.74
CA VAL A 185 -14.99 -3.86 4.17
C VAL A 185 -16.28 -4.60 4.50
N ALA A 186 -17.27 -4.58 3.62
CA ALA A 186 -18.50 -5.36 3.82
C ALA A 186 -18.20 -6.86 3.90
N LEU A 187 -17.38 -7.39 2.98
CA LEU A 187 -16.97 -8.78 3.01
C LEU A 187 -16.12 -9.09 4.24
N GLY A 188 -15.15 -8.23 4.59
CA GLY A 188 -14.31 -8.41 5.77
C GLY A 188 -15.11 -8.47 7.06
N THR A 189 -16.13 -7.62 7.21
CA THR A 189 -17.03 -7.63 8.38
C THR A 189 -17.98 -8.82 8.38
N VAL A 190 -18.48 -9.26 7.22
CA VAL A 190 -19.25 -10.51 7.10
C VAL A 190 -18.40 -11.71 7.51
N PHE A 191 -17.17 -11.81 7.02
CA PHE A 191 -16.26 -12.89 7.41
C PHE A 191 -15.91 -12.84 8.89
N TYR A 192 -15.64 -11.65 9.44
CA TYR A 192 -15.40 -11.48 10.87
C TYR A 192 -16.59 -11.99 11.70
N ASN A 193 -17.80 -11.51 11.41
CA ASN A 193 -19.01 -11.90 12.15
C ASN A 193 -19.33 -13.40 12.00
N PHE A 194 -18.99 -13.99 10.86
CA PHE A 194 -19.14 -15.43 10.62
C PHE A 194 -18.13 -16.28 11.39
N LEU A 195 -16.90 -15.80 11.49
CA LEU A 195 -15.81 -16.52 12.16
C LEU A 195 -15.81 -16.30 13.68
N GLN A 196 -16.27 -15.15 14.17
CA GLN A 196 -16.23 -14.81 15.60
C GLN A 196 -16.83 -15.91 16.51
N PRO A 197 -18.01 -16.50 16.21
CA PRO A 197 -18.56 -17.59 17.04
C PRO A 197 -17.74 -18.89 17.00
N ARG A 198 -16.85 -19.05 16.02
CA ARG A 198 -16.09 -20.29 15.76
C ARG A 198 -14.66 -20.24 16.26
N ILE A 199 -13.98 -19.10 16.10
CA ILE A 199 -12.56 -18.92 16.45
C ILE A 199 -12.35 -17.99 17.65
N GLY A 200 -13.43 -17.43 18.21
CA GLY A 200 -13.38 -16.37 19.21
C GLY A 200 -13.18 -14.99 18.61
N GLY A 201 -13.63 -13.95 19.32
CA GLY A 201 -13.48 -12.56 18.93
C GLY A 201 -12.14 -11.94 19.36
N ILE A 202 -11.85 -10.77 18.79
CA ILE A 202 -10.69 -9.97 19.19
C ILE A 202 -10.93 -9.42 20.60
N LYS A 203 -10.02 -9.72 21.52
CA LYS A 203 -10.06 -9.21 22.89
C LYS A 203 -9.22 -7.95 23.02
N LEU A 204 -9.81 -6.91 23.58
CA LEU A 204 -9.17 -5.67 23.96
C LEU A 204 -8.98 -5.68 25.47
N VAL A 205 -7.72 -5.80 25.89
CA VAL A 205 -7.31 -5.52 27.27
C VAL A 205 -7.09 -4.02 27.35
N LEU A 206 -7.91 -3.31 28.10
CA LEU A 206 -7.64 -1.91 28.43
C LEU A 206 -6.66 -1.90 29.59
N GLU A 207 -5.44 -1.43 29.36
CA GLU A 207 -4.51 -1.01 30.43
C GLU A 207 -4.89 0.37 30.95
#